data_AF-A0AB37UQH7-F1
#
_entry.id   AF-A0AB37UQH7-F1
#
_cell.length_a   1.000
_cell.length_b   1.000
_cell.length_c   1.000
_cell.angle_alpha   90.00
_cell.angle_beta   90.00
_cell.angle_gamma   90.00
#
_symmetry.space_group_name_H-M   'P 1'
#
loop_
_entity.id
_entity.type
_entity.pdbx_description
1 polymer ?
#
loop_
_entity_poly.entity_id
_entity_poly.type
_entity_poly.pdbx_seq_one_letter_code
_entity_poly.pdbx_strand_id
1 'polypeptide(L)' 'MSDVQEPIVTAAPEIRQIIERVCQLEKNRLDRKSQGHINDDIVKIIKEEVQ' A
#
# COMPACT_ATOMS: atom_id res chain seq x y z
N MET A 1 -17.00 1.41 -17.50
CA MET A 1 -15.92 0.65 -16.83
C MET A 1 -15.76 1.32 -15.49
N SER A 2 -16.21 0.69 -14.41
CA SER A 2 -16.05 1.25 -13.06
C SER A 2 -14.57 1.59 -12.89
N ASP A 3 -14.27 2.84 -12.57
CA ASP A 3 -12.90 3.32 -12.51
C ASP A 3 -12.25 2.64 -11.30
N VAL A 4 -11.62 1.49 -11.53
CA VAL A 4 -10.98 0.68 -10.48
C VAL A 4 -9.90 1.47 -9.73
N GLN A 5 -9.49 2.61 -10.28
CA GLN A 5 -8.56 3.54 -9.68
C GLN A 5 -9.24 4.61 -8.82
N GLU A 6 -10.57 4.76 -8.84
CA GLU A 6 -11.31 5.74 -8.02
C GLU A 6 -10.80 5.79 -6.57
N PRO A 7 -10.64 4.66 -5.85
CA PRO A 7 -10.17 4.68 -4.46
C PRO A 7 -8.75 5.21 -4.28
N ILE A 8 -7.96 5.30 -5.35
CA ILE A 8 -6.59 5.80 -5.38
C ILE A 8 -6.57 7.28 -5.77
N VAL A 9 -7.35 7.69 -6.78
CA VAL A 9 -7.39 9.09 -7.24
C VAL A 9 -8.23 9.99 -6.33
N THR A 10 -9.24 9.48 -5.65
CA THR A 10 -10.10 10.27 -4.74
C THR A 10 -9.68 10.18 -3.28
N ALA A 11 -8.73 9.29 -2.96
CA ALA A 11 -8.19 9.15 -1.62
C ALA A 11 -7.52 10.44 -1.12
N ALA A 12 -7.64 10.68 0.17
CA ALA A 12 -6.84 11.70 0.85
C ALA A 12 -5.33 11.44 0.62
N PRO A 13 -4.48 12.48 0.61
CA PRO A 13 -3.06 12.34 0.29
C PRO A 13 -2.34 11.25 1.12
N GLU A 14 -2.64 11.14 2.40
CA GLU A 14 -2.11 10.13 3.33
C GLU A 14 -2.53 8.72 2.90
N ILE A 15 -3.81 8.53 2.56
CA ILE A 15 -4.36 7.25 2.10
C ILE A 15 -3.76 6.84 0.76
N ARG A 16 -3.57 7.80 -0.15
CA ARG A 16 -2.92 7.54 -1.43
C ARG A 16 -1.47 7.08 -1.26
N GLN A 17 -0.72 7.72 -0.37
CA GLN A 17 0.65 7.32 -0.04
C GLN A 17 0.71 5.91 0.57
N ILE A 18 -0.23 5.56 1.46
CA ILE A 18 -0.36 4.20 1.99
C ILE A 18 -0.56 3.20 0.84
N ILE A 19 -1.51 3.45 -0.07
CA ILE A 19 -1.81 2.55 -1.19
C ILE A 19 -0.58 2.35 -2.08
N GLU A 20 0.09 3.44 -2.48
CA GLU A 20 1.27 3.38 -3.34
C GLU A 20 2.42 2.59 -2.69
N ARG A 21 2.67 2.81 -1.39
CA ARG A 21 3.72 2.11 -0.63
C ARG A 21 3.41 0.62 -0.45
N VAL A 22 2.15 0.26 -0.22
CA VAL A 22 1.72 -1.15 -0.10
C VAL A 22 1.80 -1.87 -1.46
N CYS A 23 1.39 -1.22 -2.56
CA CYS A 23 1.54 -1.78 -3.90
C CYS A 23 3.02 -2.05 -4.24
N GLN A 24 3.92 -1.11 -3.92
CA GLN A 24 5.34 -1.29 -4.15
C GLN A 24 5.94 -2.41 -3.29
N LEU A 25 5.50 -2.51 -2.02
CA LEU A 25 5.89 -3.60 -1.13
C LEU A 25 5.49 -4.95 -1.70
N GLU A 26 4.25 -5.11 -2.17
CA GLU A 26 3.79 -6.38 -2.71
C GLU A 26 4.46 -6.76 -4.02
N LYS A 27 4.73 -5.80 -4.90
CA LYS A 27 5.50 -6.04 -6.12
C LYS A 27 6.89 -6.59 -5.79
N ASN A 28 7.59 -5.97 -4.84
CA ASN A 28 8.91 -6.42 -4.40
C ASN A 28 8.89 -7.81 -3.75
N ARG A 29 7.77 -8.21 -3.12
CA ARG A 29 7.62 -9.51 -2.44
C ARG A 29 7.25 -10.62 -3.41
N LEU A 30 6.37 -10.34 -4.38
CA LEU A 30 6.09 -11.22 -5.51
C LEU A 30 7.37 -11.56 -6.27
N ASP A 31 8.21 -10.55 -6.56
CA ASP A 31 9.51 -10.73 -7.22
C ASP A 31 10.46 -11.64 -6.41
N ARG A 32 10.37 -11.61 -5.07
CA ARG A 32 11.23 -12.37 -4.16
C ARG A 32 10.65 -13.70 -3.66
N LYS A 33 9.41 -14.05 -4.05
CA LYS A 33 8.63 -15.20 -3.50
C LYS A 33 8.65 -15.28 -1.97
N SER A 34 8.71 -14.14 -1.28
CA SER A 34 8.82 -14.12 0.18
C SER A 34 7.43 -14.13 0.82
N GLN A 35 7.21 -15.03 1.79
CA GLN A 35 5.96 -15.14 2.54
C GLN A 35 6.03 -14.48 3.93
N GLY A 36 6.86 -13.43 4.09
CA GLY A 36 7.06 -12.78 5.41
C GLY A 36 5.80 -12.15 6.03
N HIS A 37 5.97 -11.48 7.18
CA HIS A 37 4.89 -10.84 7.94
C HIS A 37 4.44 -9.50 7.32
N ILE A 38 3.75 -9.54 6.18
CA ILE A 38 3.32 -8.33 5.47
C ILE A 38 2.45 -7.40 6.33
N ASN A 39 1.64 -7.97 7.22
CA ASN A 39 0.78 -7.19 8.07
C ASN A 39 1.57 -6.22 8.95
N ASP A 40 2.74 -6.62 9.44
CA ASP A 40 3.59 -5.77 10.27
C ASP A 40 4.16 -4.61 9.45
N ASP A 41 4.57 -4.89 8.20
CA ASP A 41 5.04 -3.88 7.26
C ASP A 41 3.93 -2.89 6.88
N ILE A 42 2.70 -3.36 6.65
CA ILE A 42 1.54 -2.50 6.35
C ILE A 42 1.19 -1.63 7.55
N VAL A 43 1.16 -2.20 8.77
CA VAL A 43 0.91 -1.43 9.99
C VAL A 43 1.97 -0.35 10.20
N LYS A 44 3.23 -0.66 9.89
CA LYS A 44 4.31 0.33 9.92
C LYS A 44 4.10 1.45 8.90
N ILE A 45 3.75 1.13 7.66
CA ILE A 45 3.44 2.11 6.61
C ILE A 45 2.31 3.05 7.06
N ILE A 46 1.21 2.51 7.58
CA ILE A 46 0.08 3.31 8.06
C ILE A 46 0.52 4.25 9.19
N LYS A 47 1.30 3.74 10.14
CA LYS A 47 1.80 4.55 11.26
C LYS A 47 2.75 5.65 10.85
N GLU A 48 3.43 5.54 9.71
CA GLU A 48 4.35 6.57 9.21
C GLU A 48 3.61 7.67 8.44
N GLU A 49 2.53 7.32 7.73
CA GLU A 49 1.77 8.26 6.90
C GLU A 49 0.69 9.04 7.64
N VAL A 50 0.27 8.60 8.84
CA VAL A 50 -0.86 9.16 9.60
C VAL A 50 -0.41 9.77 10.95
N GLN A 51 0.88 10.06 11.12
CA GLN A 51 1.39 10.68 12.38
C GLN A 51 0.88 12.11 12.59
#